data_AF-A0A6P0JWL7-F1
#
_entry.id   AF-A0A6P0JWL7-F1
#
_cell.length_a   1.000
_cell.length_b   1.000
_cell.length_c   1.000
_cell.angle_alpha   90.00
_cell.angle_beta   90.00
_cell.angle_gamma   90.00
#
_symmetry.space_group_name_H-M   'P 1'
#
loop_
_entity.id
_entity.type
_entity.pdbx_description
1 polymer ?
#
loop_
_entity_poly.entity_id
_entity_poly.type
_entity_poly.pdbx_seq_one_letter_code
_entity_poly.pdbx_strand_id
1 'polypeptide(L)'
;MDKLAHYKDCIQKLLIEHSHYSKDTADVESLLCFDVERDRYQLMRVGWQHLTRVYYTVLHFDIRDGQIWLQQNTTDSDVGEELVAMGVPREDIVLGLQPPYKRPYTRYGVGRDRAACPEDVSR
;
A
#
# COMPACT_ATOMS: atom_id res chain seq x y z
N MET A 1 -7.86 2.78 21.55
CA MET A 1 -6.77 3.35 20.73
C MET A 1 -7.42 3.94 19.49
N ASP A 2 -7.00 5.12 19.05
CA ASP A 2 -7.56 5.72 17.84
C ASP A 2 -7.28 4.82 16.63
N LYS A 3 -8.32 4.48 15.86
CA LYS A 3 -8.27 3.58 14.70
C LYS A 3 -7.24 4.07 13.68
N LEU A 4 -7.22 5.38 13.43
CA LEU A 4 -6.29 6.00 12.51
C LEU A 4 -4.84 5.82 12.98
N ALA A 5 -4.56 6.13 14.25
CA ALA A 5 -3.23 5.95 14.82
C ALA A 5 -2.73 4.50 14.72
N HIS A 6 -3.61 3.51 14.95
CA HIS A 6 -3.27 2.10 14.78
C HIS A 6 -2.90 1.76 13.33
N TYR A 7 -3.65 2.26 12.35
CA TYR A 7 -3.36 2.00 10.93
C TYR A 7 -2.05 2.64 10.47
N LYS A 8 -1.78 3.87 10.92
CA LYS A 8 -0.50 4.54 10.66
C LYS A 8 0.68 3.72 11.20
N ASP A 9 0.53 3.14 12.38
CA ASP A 9 1.54 2.30 13.03
C ASP A 9 1.75 0.98 12.27
N CYS A 10 0.67 0.28 11.90
CA CYS A 10 0.73 -0.95 11.11
C CYS A 10 1.45 -0.75 9.76
N ILE A 11 1.07 0.30 9.00
CA ILE A 11 1.66 0.57 7.69
C ILE A 11 3.15 0.90 7.82
N GLN A 12 3.52 1.78 8.77
CA GLN A 12 4.93 2.15 8.96
C GLN A 12 5.78 0.94 9.37
N LYS A 13 5.29 0.11 10.31
CA LYS A 13 5.98 -1.12 10.70
C LYS A 13 6.16 -2.07 9.52
N LEU A 14 5.11 -2.32 8.76
CA LEU A 14 5.17 -3.16 7.57
C LEU A 14 6.21 -2.63 6.57
N LEU A 15 6.17 -1.34 6.24
CA LEU A 15 7.14 -0.76 5.30
C LEU A 15 8.59 -0.81 5.81
N ILE A 16 8.81 -0.59 7.11
CA ILE A 16 10.13 -0.73 7.74
C ILE A 16 10.63 -2.17 7.62
N GLU A 17 9.81 -3.16 7.98
CA GLU A 17 10.19 -4.59 7.86
C GLU A 17 10.55 -4.95 6.41
N HIS A 18 9.70 -4.54 5.45
CA HIS A 18 9.95 -4.78 4.03
C HIS A 18 11.14 -4.00 3.45
N SER A 19 11.58 -2.93 4.11
CA SER A 19 12.78 -2.18 3.71
C SER A 19 14.06 -3.01 3.86
N HIS A 20 14.06 -3.99 4.77
CA HIS A 20 15.21 -4.86 5.05
C HIS A 20 15.35 -6.04 4.07
N TYR A 21 14.35 -6.34 3.24
CA TYR A 21 14.40 -7.45 2.27
C TYR A 21 15.15 -7.13 0.96
N SER A 22 15.74 -5.95 0.80
CA SER A 22 16.60 -5.68 -0.36
C SER A 22 17.82 -6.59 -0.33
N LYS A 23 18.14 -7.24 -1.46
CA LYS A 23 19.48 -7.79 -1.65
C LYS A 23 20.45 -6.62 -1.58
N ASP A 24 21.36 -6.64 -0.61
CA ASP A 24 22.39 -5.64 -0.40
C ASP A 24 23.26 -5.48 -1.64
N THR A 25 22.83 -4.66 -2.59
CA THR A 25 23.71 -4.07 -3.59
C THR A 25 24.08 -2.71 -3.04
N ALA A 26 25.39 -2.46 -2.86
CA ALA A 26 25.91 -1.24 -2.25
C ALA A 26 25.37 0.07 -2.90
N ASP A 27 24.91 -0.01 -4.15
CA ASP A 27 24.47 1.12 -4.95
C ASP A 27 22.93 1.26 -5.07
N VAL A 28 22.13 0.45 -4.35
CA VAL A 28 20.66 0.59 -4.30
C VAL A 28 20.16 0.70 -2.87
N GLU A 29 19.50 1.81 -2.58
CA GLU A 29 18.98 2.14 -1.27
C GLU A 29 17.48 1.85 -1.17
N SER A 30 17.05 1.43 0.03
CA SER A 30 15.65 1.42 0.44
C SER A 30 15.27 2.80 0.99
N LEU A 31 14.42 3.53 0.28
CA LEU A 31 13.94 4.84 0.71
C LEU A 31 12.52 4.72 1.28
N LEU A 32 12.34 5.10 2.55
CA LEU A 32 11.04 5.20 3.20
C LEU A 32 10.52 6.64 3.12
N CYS A 33 9.35 6.82 2.51
CA CYS A 33 8.69 8.12 2.38
C CYS A 33 7.38 8.11 3.16
N PHE A 34 7.33 8.80 4.31
CA PHE A 34 6.14 8.89 5.14
C PHE A 34 5.63 10.33 5.18
N ASP A 35 4.52 10.60 4.49
CA ASP A 35 3.74 11.82 4.65
C ASP A 35 2.62 11.56 5.66
N VAL A 36 2.97 11.72 6.95
CA VAL A 36 2.06 11.43 8.08
C VAL A 36 0.89 12.42 8.16
N GLU A 37 1.06 13.62 7.61
CA GLU A 37 0.02 14.65 7.59
C GLU A 37 -1.07 14.34 6.56
N ARG A 38 -0.68 13.77 5.40
CA ARG A 38 -1.59 13.46 4.27
C ARG A 38 -1.86 11.96 4.12
N ASP A 39 -1.41 11.17 5.10
CA ASP A 39 -1.60 9.72 5.19
C ASP A 39 -1.12 8.94 3.96
N ARG A 40 0.11 9.23 3.49
CA ARG A 40 0.73 8.54 2.35
C ARG A 40 2.06 7.94 2.74
N TYR A 41 2.25 6.66 2.40
CA TYR A 41 3.39 5.88 2.87
C TYR A 41 3.94 5.03 1.75
N GLN A 42 5.24 5.18 1.46
CA GLN A 42 5.89 4.46 0.38
C GLN A 42 7.23 3.86 0.82
N LEU A 43 7.54 2.70 0.26
CA LEU A 43 8.88 2.13 0.20
C LEU A 43 9.34 2.14 -1.26
N MET A 44 10.46 2.80 -1.53
CA MET A 44 11.06 2.86 -2.87
C MET A 44 12.42 2.16 -2.90
N ARG A 45 12.86 1.81 -4.11
CA ARG A 45 14.26 1.50 -4.41
C ARG A 45 14.84 2.60 -5.27
N VAL A 46 15.96 3.16 -4.84
CA VAL A 46 16.63 4.29 -5.48
C VAL A 46 18.11 4.00 -5.58
N GLY A 47 18.67 4.05 -6.77
CA GLY A 47 20.08 3.76 -6.95
C GLY A 47 20.46 3.40 -8.37
N TRP A 48 21.54 2.63 -8.50
CA TRP A 48 22.04 2.13 -9.76
C TRP A 48 22.43 0.66 -9.61
N GLN A 49 22.18 -0.13 -10.65
CA GLN A 49 22.75 -1.46 -10.79
C GLN A 49 23.60 -1.46 -12.06
N HIS A 50 24.92 -1.38 -11.90
CA HIS A 50 25.85 -1.14 -12.99
C HIS A 50 25.47 0.12 -13.79
N LEU A 51 25.05 -0.04 -15.04
CA LEU A 51 24.64 1.04 -15.94
C LEU A 51 23.12 1.30 -15.95
N THR A 52 22.36 0.58 -15.12
CA THR A 52 20.89 0.65 -15.11
C THR A 52 20.39 1.45 -13.91
N ARG A 53 19.54 2.44 -14.16
CA ARG A 53 18.88 3.22 -13.10
C ARG A 53 17.87 2.33 -12.38
N VAL A 54 17.96 2.29 -11.05
CA VAL A 54 16.93 1.71 -10.19
C VAL A 54 16.14 2.86 -9.57
N TYR A 55 14.87 2.99 -9.95
CA TYR A 55 13.96 4.00 -9.42
C TYR A 55 12.51 3.52 -9.56
N TYR A 56 11.99 2.89 -8.51
CA TYR A 56 10.61 2.40 -8.51
C TYR A 56 10.05 2.28 -7.08
N THR A 57 8.72 2.31 -6.97
CA THR A 57 8.00 2.08 -5.72
C THR A 57 7.74 0.59 -5.53
N VAL A 58 8.17 0.05 -4.39
CA VAL A 58 7.98 -1.36 -4.00
C VAL A 58 6.60 -1.57 -3.40
N LEU A 59 6.27 -0.75 -2.40
CA LEU A 59 5.00 -0.76 -1.68
C LEU A 59 4.50 0.67 -1.53
N HIS A 60 3.20 0.88 -1.73
CA HIS A 60 2.55 2.17 -1.53
C HIS A 60 1.19 1.98 -0.87
N PHE A 61 1.01 2.66 0.26
CA PHE A 61 -0.24 2.71 0.99
C PHE A 61 -0.71 4.15 1.17
N ASP A 62 -2.03 4.34 1.11
CA ASP A 62 -2.69 5.53 1.65
C ASP A 62 -3.63 5.14 2.79
N ILE A 63 -4.00 6.08 3.65
CA ILE A 63 -5.22 5.97 4.47
C ILE A 63 -6.23 7.00 3.95
N ARG A 64 -7.41 6.52 3.54
CA ARG A 64 -8.50 7.37 3.03
C ARG A 64 -9.81 6.93 3.64
N ASP A 65 -10.59 7.88 4.16
CA ASP A 65 -11.89 7.63 4.80
C ASP A 65 -11.87 6.50 5.85
N GLY A 66 -10.76 6.42 6.59
CA GLY A 66 -10.55 5.41 7.64
C GLY A 66 -10.34 3.99 7.11
N GLN A 67 -9.87 3.84 5.87
CA GLN A 67 -9.46 2.57 5.23
C GLN A 67 -8.02 2.67 4.71
N ILE A 68 -7.28 1.57 4.75
CA ILE A 68 -5.94 1.43 4.18
C ILE A 68 -6.06 1.05 2.70
N TRP A 69 -5.48 1.82 1.81
CA TRP A 69 -5.48 1.56 0.37
C TRP A 69 -4.11 1.07 -0.09
N LEU A 70 -4.02 -0.17 -0.55
CA LEU A 70 -2.82 -0.69 -1.21
C LEU A 70 -2.79 -0.21 -2.67
N GLN A 71 -1.94 0.75 -2.97
CA GLN A 71 -1.82 1.37 -4.30
C GLN A 71 -0.81 0.65 -5.20
N GLN A 72 0.22 0.05 -4.61
CA GLN A 72 1.27 -0.66 -5.33
C GLN A 72 1.83 -1.78 -4.47
N ASN A 73 2.02 -2.95 -5.07
CA ASN A 73 2.81 -4.04 -4.51
C ASN A 73 3.62 -4.70 -5.63
N THR A 74 4.95 -4.59 -5.56
CA THR A 74 5.87 -5.29 -6.48
C THR A 74 6.62 -6.44 -5.80
N THR A 75 6.15 -6.90 -4.65
CA THR A 75 6.67 -8.09 -3.97
C THR A 75 5.75 -9.29 -4.25
N ASP A 76 6.24 -10.48 -3.92
CA ASP A 76 5.43 -11.71 -3.95
C ASP A 76 4.62 -11.91 -2.65
N SER A 77 4.69 -10.96 -1.70
CA SER A 77 4.04 -11.06 -0.39
C SER A 77 2.58 -10.63 -0.43
N ASP A 78 1.74 -11.32 0.33
CA ASP A 78 0.35 -10.89 0.59
C ASP A 78 0.32 -9.88 1.75
N VAL A 79 0.70 -8.64 1.42
CA VAL A 79 0.71 -7.54 2.40
C VAL A 79 -0.67 -7.21 2.97
N GLY A 80 -1.75 -7.64 2.31
CA GLY A 80 -3.10 -7.54 2.84
C GLY A 80 -3.31 -8.48 4.03
N GLU A 81 -2.86 -9.73 3.92
CA GLU A 81 -2.86 -10.69 5.03
C GLU A 81 -1.93 -10.28 6.17
N GLU A 82 -0.78 -9.68 5.87
CA GLU A 82 0.11 -9.15 6.90
C GLU A 82 -0.58 -8.07 7.75
N LEU A 83 -1.30 -7.13 7.11
CA LEU A 83 -2.11 -6.13 7.81
C LEU A 83 -3.24 -6.77 8.64
N VAL A 84 -3.87 -7.83 8.13
CA VAL A 84 -4.89 -8.58 8.89
C VAL A 84 -4.27 -9.24 10.13
N ALA A 85 -3.08 -9.84 10.00
CA ALA A 85 -2.36 -10.42 11.13
C ALA A 85 -1.96 -9.37 12.18
N MET A 86 -1.79 -8.10 11.77
CA MET A 86 -1.57 -6.96 12.67
C MET A 86 -2.88 -6.42 13.31
N GLY A 87 -4.04 -6.98 12.98
CA GLY A 87 -5.33 -6.62 13.56
C GLY A 87 -6.20 -5.68 12.71
N VAL A 88 -5.82 -5.41 11.46
CA VAL A 88 -6.63 -4.59 10.55
C VAL A 88 -7.79 -5.45 9.96
N PRO A 89 -9.06 -5.03 10.10
CA PRO A 89 -10.17 -5.73 9.46
C PRO A 89 -10.05 -5.73 7.93
N ARG A 90 -10.42 -6.84 7.28
CA ARG A 90 -10.30 -6.99 5.82
C ARG A 90 -11.10 -5.94 5.06
N GLU A 91 -12.28 -5.60 5.57
CA GLU A 91 -13.18 -4.58 5.04
C GLU A 91 -12.62 -3.15 5.11
N ASP A 92 -11.59 -2.93 5.92
CA ASP A 92 -10.87 -1.66 6.02
C ASP A 92 -9.59 -1.64 5.19
N ILE A 93 -9.23 -2.73 4.52
CA ILE A 93 -8.16 -2.77 3.52
C ILE A 93 -8.80 -2.69 2.14
N VAL A 94 -8.27 -1.87 1.24
CA VAL A 94 -8.78 -1.70 -0.12
C VAL A 94 -7.65 -1.95 -1.10
N LEU A 95 -7.87 -2.85 -2.06
CA LEU A 95 -6.91 -3.08 -3.13
C LEU A 95 -7.02 -1.97 -4.20
N GLY A 96 -6.38 -0.83 -3.94
CA GLY A 96 -6.34 0.33 -4.83
C GLY A 96 -5.73 0.03 -6.19
N LEU A 97 -4.73 -0.86 -6.24
CA LEU A 97 -4.15 -1.41 -7.47
C LEU A 97 -5.12 -2.20 -8.36
N GLN A 98 -6.31 -2.58 -7.85
CA GLN A 98 -7.36 -3.20 -8.63
C GLN A 98 -8.38 -2.16 -9.11
N PRO A 99 -8.88 -2.28 -10.35
CA PRO A 99 -9.92 -1.38 -10.85
C PRO A 99 -11.20 -1.52 -10.00
N PRO A 100 -11.99 -0.43 -9.82
CA PRO A 100 -13.11 -0.40 -8.89
C PRO A 100 -14.09 -1.57 -9.03
N TYR A 101 -14.46 -1.94 -10.26
CA TYR A 101 -15.41 -3.03 -10.52
C TYR A 101 -14.91 -4.42 -10.09
N LYS A 102 -13.61 -4.62 -9.89
CA LYS A 102 -13.06 -5.89 -9.40
C LYS A 102 -13.07 -6.00 -7.87
N ARG A 103 -13.08 -4.87 -7.17
CA ARG A 103 -12.93 -4.82 -5.69
C ARG A 103 -14.03 -5.59 -4.94
N PRO A 104 -15.31 -5.58 -5.35
CA PRO A 104 -16.33 -6.41 -4.68
C PRO A 104 -16.05 -7.91 -4.71
N TYR A 105 -15.19 -8.36 -5.63
CA TYR A 105 -14.79 -9.76 -5.78
C TYR A 105 -13.42 -10.04 -5.13
N THR A 106 -12.77 -9.03 -4.55
CA THR A 106 -11.61 -9.20 -3.69
C THR A 106 -12.13 -9.34 -2.26
N ARG A 107 -11.53 -10.20 -1.43
CA ARG A 107 -12.02 -10.50 -0.06
C ARG A 107 -11.78 -9.35 0.93
N TYR A 108 -11.65 -8.13 0.40
CA TYR A 108 -11.25 -6.90 1.08
C TYR A 108 -12.32 -5.83 0.86
N GLY A 109 -12.12 -4.64 1.41
CA GLY A 109 -12.99 -3.49 1.22
C GLY A 109 -13.02 -2.97 -0.22
N VAL A 110 -14.13 -2.31 -0.56
CA VAL A 110 -14.40 -1.76 -1.91
C VAL A 110 -14.03 -0.28 -2.07
N GLY A 111 -13.63 0.38 -0.99
CA GLY A 111 -13.45 1.83 -0.93
C GLY A 111 -14.76 2.55 -0.60
N ARG A 112 -14.74 3.37 0.45
CA ARG A 112 -15.87 4.22 0.85
C ARG A 112 -15.78 5.57 0.14
N ASP A 113 -15.84 5.56 -1.19
CA ASP A 113 -15.86 6.81 -1.95
C ASP A 113 -17.25 7.45 -1.88
N ARG A 114 -17.33 8.76 -1.59
CA ARG A 114 -18.56 9.57 -1.66
C ARG A 114 -19.07 9.79 -3.10
N ALA A 115 -18.35 9.29 -4.10
CA ALA A 115 -18.72 9.34 -5.49
C ALA A 115 -18.61 7.95 -6.12
N ALA A 116 -19.52 7.05 -5.74
CA ALA A 116 -20.01 6.10 -6.73
C ALA A 116 -20.70 6.94 -7.82
N CYS A 117 -19.99 7.26 -8.91
CA CYS A 117 -20.67 7.60 -10.14
C CYS A 117 -21.57 6.39 -10.46
N PRO A 118 -22.90 6.58 -10.59
CA PRO A 118 -23.77 5.50 -10.96
C PRO A 118 -23.39 5.05 -12.38
N GLU A 119 -23.37 3.73 -12.53
CA GLU A 119 -23.36 2.92 -13.75
C GLU A 119 -23.29 3.67 -15.09
N ASP A 120 -22.24 3.41 -15.87
CA ASP A 120 -22.40 3.33 -17.31
C ASP A 120 -22.22 1.87 -17.74
N VAL A 121 -23.30 1.11 -17.56
CA VAL A 121 -23.57 -0.09 -18.33
C VAL A 121 -24.23 0.37 -19.64
N SER A 122 -23.45 0.94 -20.57
CA SER A 122 -23.83 1.01 -21.99
C SER A 122 -22.70 1.55 -22.88
N ARG A 123 -21.89 0.66 -23.45
CA ARG A 123 -21.57 0.56 -24.90
C ARG A 123 -20.48 -0.49 -25.18
#